data_AF-A0AB37MM41-F1
#
_entry.id   AF-A0AB37MM41-F1
#
_cell.length_a   1.000
_cell.length_b   1.000
_cell.length_c   1.000
_cell.angle_alpha   90.00
_cell.angle_beta   90.00
_cell.angle_gamma   90.00
#
_symmetry.space_group_name_H-M   'P 1'
#
loop_
_entity.id
_entity.type
_entity.pdbx_description
1 polymer ?
#
loop_
_entity_poly.entity_id
_entity_poly.type
_entity_poly.pdbx_seq_one_letter_code
_entity_poly.pdbx_strand_id
1 'polypeptide(L)'
;MLFRVPFQVLATLIQEGFKKHQEQLDELGQKLEKQQNKPLPVQKHLHTIELKSSKVVIALISLGVALFSSVCYNVYQFSANSRLSNNDIKFRYIKAFGEITSENLLKLETIFEYEPDKQKQRSIRRMIEDHEQRVEQRARDLEQARLKEAQAEQLRKEAESIKQKK
;
A
#
# COMPACT_ATOMS: atom_id res chain seq x y z
N MET A 1 11.85 -45.36 -92.36
CA MET A 1 10.42 -45.11 -92.02
C MET A 1 10.09 -45.91 -90.77
N LEU A 2 9.79 -45.20 -89.68
CA LEU A 2 8.92 -45.59 -88.56
C LEU A 2 8.89 -47.06 -88.09
N PHE A 3 9.55 -47.38 -86.97
CA PHE A 3 9.18 -48.55 -86.17
C PHE A 3 7.82 -48.30 -85.51
N ARG A 4 6.81 -49.02 -85.98
CA ARG A 4 5.44 -49.04 -85.45
C ARG A 4 5.44 -49.81 -84.13
N VAL A 5 5.30 -49.10 -83.01
CA VAL A 5 5.16 -49.74 -81.69
C VAL A 5 3.85 -50.55 -81.67
N PRO A 6 3.86 -51.82 -81.23
CA PRO A 6 2.65 -52.64 -81.17
C PRO A 6 1.63 -52.04 -80.20
N PHE A 7 0.37 -51.99 -80.62
CA PHE A 7 -0.72 -51.34 -79.88
C PHE A 7 -0.89 -51.88 -78.45
N GLN A 8 -0.64 -53.18 -78.23
CA GLN A 8 -0.64 -53.76 -76.88
C GLN A 8 0.36 -53.10 -75.92
N VAL A 9 1.58 -52.77 -76.38
CA VAL A 9 2.64 -52.21 -75.53
C VAL A 9 2.34 -50.75 -75.16
N LEU A 10 1.74 -50.00 -76.08
CA LEU A 10 1.31 -48.63 -75.80
C LEU A 10 0.16 -48.62 -74.78
N ALA A 11 -0.79 -49.55 -74.91
CA ALA A 11 -1.92 -49.67 -73.99
C ALA A 11 -1.49 -50.04 -72.55
N THR A 12 -0.53 -50.95 -72.40
CA THR A 12 -0.01 -51.33 -71.07
C THR A 12 0.75 -50.18 -70.41
N LEU A 13 1.58 -49.43 -71.16
CA LEU A 13 2.31 -48.27 -70.63
C LEU A 13 1.36 -47.15 -70.19
N ILE A 14 0.28 -46.91 -70.94
CA ILE A 14 -0.74 -45.93 -70.56
C ILE A 14 -1.47 -46.38 -69.29
N GLN A 15 -1.83 -47.66 -69.18
CA GLN A 15 -2.51 -48.20 -68.01
C GLN A 15 -1.62 -48.16 -66.76
N GLU A 16 -0.34 -48.53 -66.89
CA GLU A 16 0.64 -48.44 -65.79
C GLU A 16 0.88 -46.99 -65.38
N GLY A 17 1.00 -46.08 -66.34
CA GLY A 17 1.12 -44.64 -66.07
C GLY A 17 -0.08 -44.10 -65.30
N PHE A 18 -1.30 -44.49 -65.70
CA PHE A 18 -2.53 -44.06 -65.02
C PHE A 18 -2.62 -44.63 -63.60
N LYS A 19 -2.26 -45.91 -63.42
CA LYS A 19 -2.28 -46.58 -62.10
C LYS A 19 -1.29 -45.93 -61.13
N LYS A 20 -0.09 -45.62 -61.62
CA LYS A 20 0.94 -44.93 -60.84
C LYS A 20 0.52 -43.51 -60.47
N HIS A 21 -0.14 -42.80 -61.39
CA HIS A 21 -0.67 -41.48 -61.11
C HIS A 21 -1.79 -41.51 -60.06
N GLN A 22 -2.64 -42.54 -60.08
CA GLN A 22 -3.69 -42.77 -59.08
C GLN A 22 -3.09 -42.99 -57.69
N GLU A 23 -2.06 -43.84 -57.57
CA GLU A 23 -1.36 -44.10 -56.29
C GLU A 23 -0.73 -42.83 -55.72
N GLN A 24 -0.15 -41.97 -56.57
CA GLN A 24 0.40 -40.69 -56.12
C GLN A 24 -0.66 -39.73 -55.59
N LEU A 25 -1.86 -39.73 -56.19
CA LEU A 25 -2.98 -38.91 -55.72
C LEU A 25 -3.53 -39.41 -54.38
N ASP A 26 -3.61 -40.73 -54.19
CA ASP A 26 -4.02 -41.32 -52.91
C ASP A 26 -2.98 -41.08 -51.81
N GLU A 27 -1.69 -41.15 -52.12
CA GLU A 27 -0.63 -40.83 -51.15
C GLU A 27 -0.66 -39.35 -50.74
N LEU A 28 -0.91 -38.44 -51.70
CA LEU A 28 -1.10 -37.02 -51.43
C LEU A 28 -2.36 -36.76 -50.59
N GLY A 29 -3.47 -37.44 -50.90
CA GLY A 29 -4.71 -37.38 -50.13
C GLY A 29 -4.48 -37.79 -48.67
N GLN A 30 -3.82 -38.94 -48.45
CA GLN A 30 -3.48 -39.38 -47.09
C GLN A 30 -2.54 -38.43 -46.36
N LYS A 31 -1.56 -37.82 -47.05
CA LYS A 31 -0.67 -36.84 -46.44
C LYS A 31 -1.41 -35.57 -46.05
N LEU A 32 -2.36 -35.12 -46.87
CA LEU A 32 -3.21 -33.96 -46.57
C LEU A 32 -4.14 -34.25 -45.38
N GLU A 33 -4.79 -35.42 -45.34
CA GLU A 33 -5.64 -35.80 -44.20
C GLU A 33 -4.83 -35.95 -42.91
N LYS A 34 -3.61 -36.51 -42.96
CA LYS A 34 -2.70 -36.58 -41.81
C LYS A 34 -2.21 -35.20 -41.35
N GLN A 35 -2.10 -34.24 -42.27
CA GLN A 35 -1.80 -32.83 -41.95
C GLN A 35 -3.01 -32.10 -41.37
N GLN A 36 -4.21 -32.32 -41.91
CA GLN A 36 -5.45 -31.67 -41.48
C GLN A 36 -5.92 -32.19 -40.11
N ASN A 37 -5.74 -33.49 -39.85
CA ASN A 37 -6.04 -34.12 -38.56
C ASN A 37 -4.90 -33.98 -37.53
N LYS A 38 -3.83 -33.25 -37.86
CA LYS A 38 -2.82 -32.87 -36.87
C LYS A 38 -3.44 -31.74 -36.04
N PRO A 39 -3.69 -31.92 -34.73
CA PRO A 39 -4.23 -30.85 -33.91
C PRO A 39 -3.28 -29.65 -34.01
N LEU A 40 -3.80 -28.48 -34.39
CA LEU A 40 -3.01 -27.26 -34.39
C LEU A 40 -2.36 -27.11 -33.01
N PRO A 41 -1.07 -26.74 -32.92
CA PRO A 41 -0.47 -26.47 -31.62
C PRO A 41 -1.26 -25.32 -31.00
N VAL A 42 -2.05 -25.62 -29.98
CA VAL A 42 -2.71 -24.60 -29.17
C VAL A 42 -1.59 -23.79 -28.54
N GLN A 43 -1.30 -22.62 -29.11
CA GLN A 43 -0.33 -21.68 -28.58
C GLN A 43 -0.90 -21.12 -27.29
N LYS A 44 -0.72 -21.86 -26.20
CA LYS A 44 -0.99 -21.35 -24.85
C LYS A 44 0.10 -20.32 -24.59
N HIS A 45 -0.23 -19.04 -24.74
CA HIS A 45 0.56 -17.95 -24.16
C HIS A 45 0.43 -18.00 -22.64
N LEU A 46 1.00 -19.05 -22.04
CA LEU A 46 1.31 -19.07 -20.63
C LEU A 46 2.52 -18.15 -20.50
N HIS A 47 2.34 -16.98 -19.90
CA HIS A 47 3.44 -16.21 -19.32
C HIS A 47 4.02 -17.01 -18.16
N THR A 48 4.76 -18.07 -18.50
CA THR A 48 5.66 -18.73 -17.58
C THR A 48 6.78 -17.74 -17.38
N ILE A 49 6.83 -17.11 -16.21
CA ILE A 49 7.98 -16.29 -15.83
C ILE A 49 9.16 -17.26 -15.80
N GLU A 50 9.92 -17.32 -16.88
CA GLU A 50 11.11 -18.15 -16.97
C GLU A 50 12.18 -17.55 -16.06
N LEU A 51 12.21 -18.03 -14.81
CA LEU A 51 13.25 -17.77 -13.81
C LEU A 51 14.64 -18.33 -14.22
N LYS A 52 14.85 -18.59 -15.51
CA LYS A 52 16.14 -18.99 -16.11
C LYS A 52 17.03 -17.80 -16.43
N SER A 53 16.44 -16.62 -16.65
CA SER A 53 17.21 -15.40 -16.92
C SER A 53 17.78 -14.86 -15.61
N SER A 54 19.10 -14.95 -15.44
CA SER A 54 19.84 -14.40 -14.30
C SER A 54 19.44 -12.94 -14.00
N LYS A 55 19.15 -12.14 -15.03
CA LYS A 55 18.70 -10.74 -14.90
C LYS A 55 17.37 -10.62 -14.15
N VAL A 56 16.41 -11.51 -14.41
CA VAL A 56 15.09 -11.49 -13.75
C VAL A 56 15.21 -11.92 -12.30
N VAL A 57 16.02 -12.94 -12.01
CA VAL A 57 16.30 -13.39 -10.64
C VAL A 57 16.98 -12.28 -9.84
N ILE A 58 18.01 -11.64 -10.39
CA ILE A 58 18.69 -10.50 -9.74
C ILE A 58 17.72 -9.33 -9.52
N ALA A 59 16.85 -9.03 -10.49
CA ALA A 59 15.85 -7.96 -10.35
C ALA A 59 14.81 -8.26 -9.26
N LEU A 60 14.37 -9.53 -9.13
CA LEU A 60 13.46 -9.93 -8.06
C LEU A 60 14.13 -9.87 -6.68
N ILE A 61 15.40 -10.28 -6.59
CA ILE A 61 16.17 -10.17 -5.34
C ILE A 61 16.39 -8.70 -4.98
N SER A 62 16.78 -7.85 -5.94
CA SER A 62 17.00 -6.43 -5.68
C SER A 62 15.71 -5.71 -5.27
N LEU A 63 14.59 -6.04 -5.92
CA LEU A 63 13.27 -5.56 -5.53
C LEU A 63 12.91 -6.04 -4.12
N GLY A 64 13.17 -7.31 -3.79
CA GLY A 64 12.94 -7.85 -2.46
C GLY A 64 13.75 -7.13 -1.37
N VAL A 65 15.04 -6.87 -1.62
CA VAL A 65 15.91 -6.11 -0.71
C VAL A 65 15.45 -4.66 -0.58
N ALA A 66 15.04 -4.02 -1.67
CA ALA A 66 14.52 -2.66 -1.64
C ALA A 66 13.22 -2.55 -0.82
N LEU A 67 12.28 -3.49 -1.01
CA LEU A 67 11.04 -3.53 -0.24
C LEU A 67 11.30 -3.85 1.23
N PHE A 68 12.18 -4.82 1.52
CA PHE A 68 12.53 -5.17 2.89
C PHE A 68 13.21 -4.00 3.61
N SER A 69 14.19 -3.35 2.97
CA SER A 69 14.85 -2.17 3.55
C SER A 69 13.89 -1.01 3.76
N SER A 70 12.93 -0.80 2.84
CA SER A 70 11.85 0.17 3.00
C SER A 70 10.99 -0.11 4.24
N VAL A 71 10.56 -1.36 4.44
CA VAL A 71 9.77 -1.76 5.62
C VAL A 71 10.58 -1.61 6.90
N CYS A 72 11.84 -2.08 6.94
CA CYS A 72 12.70 -1.92 8.10
C CYS A 72 12.90 -0.44 8.47
N TYR A 73 13.15 0.40 7.47
CA TYR A 73 13.28 1.83 7.67
C TYR A 73 11.98 2.46 8.20
N ASN A 74 10.82 2.06 7.65
CA ASN A 74 9.53 2.53 8.11
C ASN A 74 9.25 2.14 9.57
N VAL A 75 9.55 0.89 9.96
CA VAL A 75 9.40 0.40 11.34
C VAL A 75 10.32 1.16 12.30
N TYR A 76 11.57 1.39 11.90
CA TYR A 76 12.51 2.18 12.70
C TYR A 76 11.99 3.61 12.91
N GLN A 77 11.55 4.27 11.84
CA GLN A 77 10.95 5.60 11.91
C GLN A 77 9.69 5.62 12.78
N PHE A 78 8.81 4.62 12.66
CA PHE A 78 7.62 4.51 13.48
C PHE A 78 7.96 4.36 14.96
N SER A 79 8.99 3.59 15.29
CA SER A 79 9.50 3.44 16.66
C SER A 79 10.07 4.77 17.19
N ALA A 80 10.91 5.46 16.41
CA ALA A 80 11.45 6.76 16.77
C ALA A 80 10.34 7.81 17.00
N ASN A 81 9.37 7.88 16.10
CA ASN A 81 8.22 8.76 16.23
C ASN A 81 7.36 8.41 17.46
N SER A 82 7.17 7.12 17.75
CA SER A 82 6.46 6.66 18.94
C SER A 82 7.18 7.09 20.23
N ARG A 83 8.51 7.05 20.25
CA ARG A 83 9.32 7.54 21.39
C ARG A 83 9.17 9.05 21.57
N LEU A 84 9.19 9.83 20.49
CA LEU A 84 8.96 11.27 20.56
C LEU A 84 7.56 11.60 21.10
N SER A 85 6.51 10.92 20.60
CA SER A 85 5.14 11.07 21.10
C SER A 85 5.03 10.71 22.58
N ASN A 86 5.72 9.66 23.04
CA ASN A 86 5.73 9.28 24.45
C ASN A 86 6.42 10.32 25.33
N ASN A 87 7.54 10.88 24.87
CA ASN A 87 8.25 11.94 25.59
C ASN A 87 7.42 13.23 25.69
N ASP A 88 6.70 13.60 24.63
CA ASP A 88 5.76 14.72 24.66
C ASP A 88 4.68 14.54 25.73
N ILE A 89 4.10 13.34 25.82
CA ILE A 89 3.09 13.03 26.84
C ILE A 89 3.70 13.06 28.25
N LYS A 90 4.92 12.55 28.46
CA LYS A 90 5.60 12.65 29.76
C LYS A 90 5.82 14.11 30.16
N PHE A 91 6.24 14.96 29.21
CA PHE A 91 6.44 16.38 29.47
C PHE A 91 5.14 17.12 29.81
N ARG A 92 4.08 16.91 29.02
CA ARG A 92 2.75 17.50 29.26
C ARG A 92 2.16 17.04 30.59
N TYR A 93 2.38 15.78 30.97
CA TYR A 93 2.03 15.28 32.30
C TYR A 93 2.69 16.11 33.39
N ILE A 94 4.02 16.22 33.38
CA ILE A 94 4.76 16.97 34.40
C ILE A 94 4.28 18.43 34.46
N LYS A 95 4.07 19.06 33.30
CA LYS A 95 3.53 20.43 33.20
C LYS A 95 2.14 20.57 33.82
N ALA A 96 1.25 19.59 33.63
CA ALA A 96 -0.11 19.61 34.17
C ALA A 96 -0.15 19.44 35.70
N PHE A 97 0.79 18.68 36.27
CA PHE A 97 0.86 18.45 37.71
C PHE A 97 1.74 19.46 38.46
N GLY A 98 2.57 20.23 37.75
CA GLY A 98 3.44 21.28 38.32
C GLY A 98 4.63 20.67 39.07
N GLU A 99 4.40 20.20 40.29
CA GLU A 99 5.39 19.51 41.12
C GLU A 99 5.09 18.01 41.13
N ILE A 100 6.02 17.20 40.65
CA ILE A 100 5.90 15.74 40.67
C ILE A 100 6.80 15.14 41.74
N THR A 101 6.22 14.35 42.64
CA THR A 101 6.99 13.54 43.61
C THR A 101 7.82 12.49 42.87
N SER A 102 9.01 12.17 43.38
CA SER A 102 9.88 11.13 42.81
C SER A 102 9.18 9.77 42.60
N GLU A 103 8.26 9.41 43.50
CA GLU A 103 7.46 8.19 43.37
C GLU A 103 6.52 8.22 42.15
N ASN A 104 5.87 9.36 41.90
CA ASN A 104 4.95 9.51 40.77
C ASN A 104 5.71 9.61 39.45
N LEU A 105 6.90 10.22 39.46
CA LEU A 105 7.80 10.24 38.31
C LEU A 105 8.28 8.82 37.97
N LEU A 106 8.66 8.04 38.98
CA LEU A 106 9.06 6.64 38.79
C LEU A 106 7.91 5.82 38.20
N LYS A 107 6.69 5.95 38.73
CA LYS A 107 5.50 5.28 38.17
C LYS A 107 5.26 5.65 36.71
N LEU A 108 5.43 6.92 36.36
CA LEU A 108 5.31 7.40 34.97
C LEU A 108 6.37 6.78 34.08
N GLU A 109 7.64 6.76 34.51
CA GLU A 109 8.72 6.09 33.79
C GLU A 109 8.46 4.58 33.64
N THR A 110 7.94 3.91 34.66
CA THR A 110 7.55 2.49 34.58
C THR A 110 6.51 2.26 33.49
N ILE A 111 5.46 3.08 33.43
CA ILE A 111 4.37 2.90 32.44
C ILE A 111 4.83 3.16 30.99
N PHE A 112 5.89 3.93 30.78
CA PHE A 112 6.33 4.33 29.43
C PHE A 112 7.60 3.62 28.95
N GLU A 113 8.52 3.28 29.86
CA GLU A 113 9.84 2.74 29.54
C GLU A 113 10.02 1.31 30.06
N TYR A 114 9.84 1.06 31.36
CA TYR A 114 10.19 -0.23 31.96
C TYR A 114 9.15 -1.33 31.72
N GLU A 115 7.86 -1.03 31.91
CA GLU A 115 6.74 -1.95 31.73
C GLU A 115 5.61 -1.26 30.96
N PRO A 116 5.73 -1.17 29.62
CA PRO A 116 4.85 -0.36 28.80
C PRO A 116 3.41 -0.90 28.78
N ASP A 117 2.51 -0.21 29.47
CA ASP A 117 1.09 -0.55 29.54
C ASP A 117 0.26 0.40 28.66
N LYS A 118 -0.22 -0.12 27.52
CA LYS A 118 -1.01 0.64 26.55
C LYS A 118 -2.35 1.15 27.10
N GLN A 119 -2.94 0.47 28.09
CA GLN A 119 -4.17 0.95 28.71
C GLN A 119 -3.87 2.14 29.63
N LYS A 120 -2.85 2.03 30.49
CA LYS A 120 -2.42 3.12 31.38
C LYS A 120 -1.93 4.34 30.59
N GLN A 121 -1.15 4.14 29.53
CA GLN A 121 -0.71 5.22 28.64
C GLN A 121 -1.90 5.98 28.03
N ARG A 122 -2.96 5.27 27.59
CA ARG A 122 -4.19 5.91 27.07
C ARG A 122 -4.98 6.65 28.15
N SER A 123 -5.02 6.13 29.36
CA SER A 123 -5.67 6.81 30.48
C SER A 123 -4.93 8.10 30.86
N ILE A 124 -3.59 8.07 30.88
CA ILE A 124 -2.75 9.24 31.10
C ILE A 124 -2.97 10.30 30.02
N ARG A 125 -3.00 9.91 28.74
CA ARG A 125 -3.29 10.82 27.61
C ARG A 125 -4.63 11.53 27.79
N ARG A 126 -5.70 10.78 28.07
CA ARG A 126 -7.04 11.36 28.31
C ARG A 126 -7.06 12.32 29.49
N MET A 127 -6.41 11.96 30.59
CA MET A 127 -6.34 12.83 31.76
C MET A 127 -5.62 14.17 31.46
N ILE A 128 -4.55 14.13 30.67
CA ILE A 128 -3.82 15.33 30.24
C ILE A 128 -4.70 16.17 29.30
N GLU A 129 -5.33 15.54 28.31
CA GLU A 129 -6.24 16.22 27.37
C GLU A 129 -7.39 16.92 28.12
N ASP A 130 -8.02 16.23 29.08
CA ASP A 130 -9.09 16.80 29.91
C ASP A 130 -8.59 17.96 30.77
N HIS A 131 -7.37 17.86 31.31
CA HIS A 131 -6.77 18.94 32.09
C HIS A 131 -6.54 20.18 31.22
N GLU A 132 -5.97 20.01 30.03
CA GLU A 132 -5.69 21.11 29.11
C GLU A 132 -6.98 21.77 28.63
N GLN A 133 -8.02 21.00 28.31
CA GLN A 133 -9.33 21.55 27.96
C GLN A 133 -9.93 22.38 29.09
N ARG A 134 -9.82 21.93 30.34
CA ARG A 134 -10.30 22.69 31.50
C ARG A 134 -9.52 23.99 31.72
N VAL A 135 -8.20 23.95 31.53
CA VAL A 135 -7.34 25.14 31.63
C VAL A 135 -7.71 26.15 30.55
N GLU A 136 -7.89 25.68 29.31
CA GLU A 136 -8.28 26.52 28.18
C GLU A 136 -9.67 27.14 28.38
N GLN A 137 -10.64 26.34 28.85
CA GLN A 137 -11.98 26.85 29.13
C GLN A 137 -11.95 27.92 30.22
N ARG A 138 -11.22 27.69 31.31
CA ARG A 138 -11.07 28.68 32.38
C ARG A 138 -10.41 29.97 31.87
N ALA A 139 -9.42 29.87 30.98
CA ALA A 139 -8.79 31.04 30.38
C ALA A 139 -9.79 31.85 29.54
N ARG A 140 -10.61 31.19 28.72
CA ARG A 140 -11.70 31.84 27.96
C ARG A 140 -12.72 32.51 28.87
N ASP A 141 -13.19 31.81 29.90
CA ASP A 141 -14.18 32.34 30.83
C ASP A 141 -13.65 33.58 31.56
N LEU A 142 -12.37 33.56 31.94
CA LEU A 142 -11.70 34.69 32.57
C LEU A 142 -11.56 35.89 31.63
N GLU A 143 -11.20 35.65 30.37
CA GLU A 143 -11.12 36.70 29.35
C GLU A 143 -12.50 37.33 29.09
N GLN A 144 -13.53 36.51 28.99
CA GLN A 144 -14.90 37.00 28.83
C GLN A 144 -15.37 37.81 30.05
N ALA A 145 -15.01 37.39 31.26
CA ALA A 145 -15.29 38.14 32.49
C ALA A 145 -14.61 39.52 32.46
N ARG A 146 -13.33 39.59 32.06
CA ARG A 146 -12.60 40.86 31.92
C ARG A 146 -13.24 41.81 30.90
N LEU A 147 -13.67 41.28 29.75
CA LEU A 147 -14.33 42.11 28.72
C LEU A 147 -15.66 42.68 29.22
N LYS A 148 -16.46 41.88 29.95
CA LYS A 148 -17.72 42.34 30.55
C LYS A 148 -17.50 43.39 31.64
N GLU A 149 -16.46 43.21 32.46
CA GLU A 149 -16.08 44.18 33.49
C GLU A 149 -15.66 45.52 32.86
N ALA A 150 -14.82 45.49 31.82
CA ALA A 150 -14.42 46.68 31.10
C ALA A 150 -15.61 47.42 30.47
N GLN A 151 -16.57 46.69 29.88
CA GLN A 151 -17.81 47.28 29.35
C GLN A 151 -18.67 47.90 30.45
N ALA A 152 -18.82 47.22 31.60
CA ALA A 152 -19.59 47.73 32.73
C ALA A 152 -18.98 49.02 33.30
N GLU A 153 -17.65 49.11 33.38
CA GLU A 153 -16.96 50.33 33.79
C GLU A 153 -17.18 51.49 32.82
N GLN A 154 -17.13 51.23 31.51
CA GLN A 154 -17.41 52.25 30.49
C GLN A 154 -18.84 52.81 30.63
N LEU A 155 -19.84 51.93 30.70
CA LEU A 155 -21.24 52.33 30.88
C LEU A 155 -21.46 53.10 32.19
N ARG A 156 -20.77 52.72 33.26
CA ARG A 156 -20.83 53.44 34.54
C ARG A 156 -20.26 54.86 34.43
N LYS A 157 -19.11 55.03 33.77
CA LYS A 157 -18.50 56.35 33.53
C LYS A 157 -19.40 57.23 32.65
N GLU A 158 -20.00 56.67 31.61
CA GLU A 158 -20.96 57.38 30.76
C GLU A 158 -22.17 57.85 31.57
N ALA A 159 -22.77 56.98 32.38
CA ALA A 159 -23.91 57.33 33.24
C ALA A 159 -23.58 58.42 34.27
N GLU A 160 -22.39 58.37 34.88
CA GLU A 160 -21.91 59.42 35.79
C GLU A 160 -21.73 60.76 35.07
N SER A 161 -21.18 60.76 33.85
CA SER A 161 -21.02 61.98 33.05
C SER A 161 -22.35 62.63 32.64
N ILE A 162 -23.38 61.82 32.36
CA ILE A 162 -24.72 62.31 32.05
C ILE A 162 -25.37 62.95 33.28
N LYS A 163 -25.18 62.35 34.47
CA LYS A 163 -25.70 62.91 35.73
C LYS A 163 -25.10 64.27 36.08
N GLN A 164 -23.80 64.48 35.81
CA GLN A 164 -23.13 65.75 36.09
C GLN A 164 -23.50 66.89 35.11
N LYS A 165 -24.08 66.57 33.94
CA LYS A 165 -24.53 67.56 32.95
C LYS A 165 -25.97 68.04 33.16
N LYS A 166 -26.72 67.44 34.10
CA LYS A 166 -28.07 67.85 34.52
C LYS A 166 -28.01 68.65 35.81
#